data_AF-A0A9W6YCY0-F1
#
_entry.id   AF-A0A9W6YCY0-F1
#
_cell.length_a   1.000
_cell.length_b   1.000
_cell.length_c   1.000
_cell.angle_alpha   90.00
_cell.angle_beta   90.00
_cell.angle_gamma   90.00
#
_symmetry.space_group_name_H-M   'P 1'
#
loop_
_entity.id
_entity.type
_entity.pdbx_description
1 polymer ?
#
loop_
_entity_poly.entity_id
_entity_poly.type
_entity_poly.pdbx_seq_one_letter_code
_entity_poly.pdbx_strand_id
1 'polypeptide(L)'
;MLSTLRPWELALESARHFAGNVPEAKTVWRPWWHGLLKVAGIKGRVSALEVPSPCSLPSEEDAVLDYLRTSGIESRQDHVKCDRDLPSHKQYVYALLAIKYVTDPHAYKQAIASGEAAQWGTAMDSEIQFHEDNETWVLVPRPKGRNVLKNRWVYVIKYKSDGSVDRFKARLVIKGFLQKYGIDYTEIVAPVVRMEILRLLLALAAAMDWEVEQMDVKSAFLKGYIEEEIYMEQPVGYVQRGKEDHVCVLRKSLYGLKQAPRVWYYSFYEVMLAERFTRLVKDHCGFIKTR
;
A
#
# COMPACT_ATOMS: atom_id res chain seq x y z
N MET A 1 40.28 21.88 6.97
CA MET A 1 38.88 22.13 6.56
C MET A 1 38.38 20.85 5.90
N LEU A 2 37.97 19.87 6.72
CA LEU A 2 37.42 18.60 6.27
C LEU A 2 36.21 18.32 7.16
N SER A 3 35.01 18.60 6.65
CA SER A 3 33.76 18.23 7.31
C SER A 3 33.53 16.74 7.14
N THR A 4 33.81 15.99 8.21
CA THR A 4 33.44 14.59 8.35
C THR A 4 31.91 14.48 8.43
N LEU A 5 31.30 13.82 7.45
CA LEU A 5 29.89 13.43 7.48
C LEU A 5 29.63 12.51 8.69
N ARG A 6 28.45 12.66 9.30
CA ARG A 6 28.05 11.89 10.48
C ARG A 6 27.65 10.46 10.07
N PRO A 7 27.83 9.45 10.95
CA PRO A 7 27.59 8.04 10.62
C PRO A 7 26.18 7.68 10.10
N TRP A 8 25.16 8.52 10.37
CA TRP A 8 23.80 8.32 9.86
C TRP A 8 23.59 8.83 8.42
N GLU A 9 24.44 9.75 7.94
CA GLU A 9 24.41 10.25 6.56
C GLU A 9 24.89 9.15 5.59
N LEU A 10 25.84 8.31 6.02
CA LEU A 10 26.33 7.12 5.29
C LEU A 10 25.29 5.99 5.23
N ALA A 11 24.44 5.87 6.25
CA ALA A 11 23.34 4.90 6.27
C ALA A 11 22.22 5.29 5.30
N LEU A 12 21.95 6.59 5.16
CA LEU A 12 21.03 7.13 4.15
C LEU A 12 21.60 7.01 2.72
N GLU A 13 22.92 7.14 2.53
CA GLU A 13 23.56 6.91 1.23
C GLU A 13 23.55 5.44 0.81
N SER A 14 23.74 4.51 1.74
CA SER A 14 23.58 3.07 1.47
C SER A 14 22.13 2.69 1.16
N ALA A 15 21.15 3.30 1.85
CA ALA A 15 19.74 3.15 1.54
C ALA A 15 19.33 3.77 0.19
N ARG A 16 19.99 4.86 -0.23
CA ARG A 16 19.84 5.47 -1.57
C ARG A 16 20.46 4.61 -2.66
N HIS A 17 21.55 3.88 -2.39
CA HIS A 17 22.11 2.93 -3.37
C HIS A 17 21.19 1.71 -3.60
N PHE A 18 20.37 1.36 -2.60
CA PHE A 18 19.35 0.30 -2.69
C PHE A 18 18.01 0.78 -3.31
N ALA A 19 17.82 2.10 -3.43
CA ALA A 19 16.66 2.74 -4.03
C ALA A 19 17.13 3.58 -5.22
N GLY A 20 17.25 2.92 -6.39
CA GLY A 20 17.67 3.56 -7.65
C GLY A 20 17.04 4.95 -7.86
N ASN A 21 17.90 5.89 -8.26
CA ASN A 21 17.67 7.32 -8.51
C ASN A 21 16.18 7.75 -8.61
N VAL A 22 15.69 8.35 -7.54
CA VAL A 22 14.49 9.20 -7.56
C VAL A 22 14.94 10.66 -7.37
N PRO A 23 14.62 11.60 -8.28
CA PRO A 23 14.99 12.99 -8.12
C PRO A 23 14.13 13.70 -7.07
N GLU A 24 14.78 14.59 -6.33
CA GLU A 24 14.24 15.67 -5.49
C GLU A 24 13.42 15.29 -4.24
N ALA A 25 14.12 14.96 -3.17
CA ALA A 25 13.67 15.36 -1.83
C ALA A 25 14.06 16.83 -1.61
N LYS A 26 13.09 17.74 -1.64
CA LYS A 26 13.31 19.15 -1.29
C LYS A 26 13.72 19.25 0.18
N THR A 27 14.99 19.59 0.36
CA THR A 27 15.61 20.03 1.60
C THR A 27 14.97 21.34 2.07
N VAL A 28 14.38 21.38 3.26
CA VAL A 28 14.23 22.63 4.02
C VAL A 28 14.61 22.34 5.48
N TRP A 29 15.63 23.06 5.93
CA TRP A 29 16.16 23.07 7.30
C TRP A 29 15.19 23.76 8.29
N ARG A 30 15.19 23.28 9.55
CA ARG A 30 14.60 23.87 10.79
C ARG A 30 14.95 25.38 10.96
N PRO A 31 14.28 26.23 11.79
CA PRO A 31 13.92 25.98 13.22
C PRO A 31 12.67 26.70 13.82
N TRP A 32 12.43 26.49 15.14
CA TRP A 32 11.46 27.10 16.12
C TRP A 32 10.14 26.30 16.33
N TRP A 33 9.92 25.51 17.42
CA TRP A 33 9.63 25.82 18.85
C TRP A 33 8.46 26.81 19.01
N HIS A 34 7.31 26.56 19.67
CA HIS A 34 6.96 25.83 20.91
C HIS A 34 5.49 25.34 20.88
N GLY A 35 5.13 24.38 21.76
CA GLY A 35 3.93 24.55 22.59
C GLY A 35 2.90 23.42 22.66
N LEU A 36 3.14 22.50 23.60
CA LEU A 36 2.18 21.82 24.50
C LEU A 36 0.87 21.21 23.95
N LEU A 37 0.66 19.93 24.29
CA LEU A 37 -0.64 19.44 24.74
C LEU A 37 -0.51 18.71 26.08
N LYS A 38 -0.99 19.37 27.12
CA LYS A 38 -1.33 18.79 28.43
C LYS A 38 -2.62 17.99 28.29
N VAL A 39 -2.66 16.81 28.88
CA VAL A 39 -3.87 16.01 29.06
C VAL A 39 -4.71 16.59 30.20
N ALA A 40 -6.03 16.71 30.00
CA ALA A 40 -7.01 16.93 31.05
C ALA A 40 -8.26 16.07 30.77
N GLY A 41 -8.65 15.25 31.76
CA GLY A 41 -9.86 14.41 31.71
C GLY A 41 -11.11 15.16 32.18
N ILE A 42 -12.29 14.71 31.72
CA ILE A 42 -13.60 15.21 32.17
C ILE A 42 -14.63 14.05 32.23
N LYS A 43 -15.38 13.98 33.34
CA LYS A 43 -16.61 13.19 33.58
C LYS A 43 -17.84 14.00 33.17
N GLY A 44 -18.90 13.38 32.64
CA GLY A 44 -20.21 14.03 32.41
C GLY A 44 -21.36 13.07 32.06
N ARG A 45 -22.57 13.35 32.55
CA ARG A 45 -23.79 12.52 32.65
C ARG A 45 -24.73 12.69 31.43
N VAL A 46 -25.53 11.66 31.09
CA VAL A 46 -26.50 11.66 29.97
C VAL A 46 -27.95 11.85 30.48
N SER A 47 -28.73 12.69 29.80
CA SER A 47 -30.20 12.80 29.93
C SER A 47 -30.83 12.76 28.54
N ALA A 48 -31.95 12.05 28.39
CA ALA A 48 -32.66 11.79 27.14
C ALA A 48 -33.50 12.99 26.64
N LEU A 49 -33.66 13.10 25.31
CA LEU A 49 -34.52 14.07 24.62
C LEU A 49 -35.60 13.32 23.83
N GLU A 50 -36.84 13.78 23.94
CA GLU A 50 -38.04 13.29 23.25
C GLU A 50 -38.09 13.72 21.76
N VAL A 51 -38.78 12.94 20.93
CA VAL A 51 -38.91 13.13 19.47
C VAL A 51 -40.36 13.46 19.11
N PRO A 52 -40.67 14.52 18.32
CA PRO A 52 -41.99 14.70 17.72
C PRO A 52 -42.07 14.20 16.27
N SER A 53 -43.29 13.83 15.89
CA SER A 53 -43.77 13.16 14.66
C SER A 53 -43.73 14.00 13.37
N PRO A 54 -43.79 13.38 12.16
CA PRO A 54 -43.49 14.06 10.90
C PRO A 54 -44.73 14.62 10.17
N CYS A 55 -44.63 15.86 9.68
CA CYS A 55 -45.48 16.42 8.62
C CYS A 55 -44.78 16.27 7.26
N SER A 56 -45.57 16.02 6.21
CA SER A 56 -45.18 15.59 4.86
C SER A 56 -44.30 16.59 4.07
N LEU A 57 -43.23 16.07 3.46
CA LEU A 57 -42.26 16.78 2.61
C LEU A 57 -42.68 16.77 1.12
N PRO A 58 -42.34 17.80 0.33
CA PRO A 58 -42.44 17.79 -1.14
C PRO A 58 -41.45 16.79 -1.77
N SER A 59 -41.70 16.39 -3.02
CA SER A 59 -40.93 15.35 -3.71
C SER A 59 -39.44 15.71 -3.82
N GLU A 60 -38.58 14.71 -3.64
CA GLU A 60 -37.13 14.86 -3.53
C GLU A 60 -36.48 15.42 -4.82
N GLU A 61 -37.17 15.32 -5.95
CA GLU A 61 -36.67 15.74 -7.26
C GLU A 61 -36.73 17.26 -7.45
N ASP A 62 -37.77 17.92 -6.92
CA ASP A 62 -37.97 19.36 -7.07
C ASP A 62 -36.97 20.16 -6.20
N ALA A 63 -36.60 19.63 -5.02
CA ALA A 63 -35.63 20.25 -4.13
C ALA A 63 -34.19 20.20 -4.68
N VAL A 64 -33.86 19.16 -5.46
CA VAL A 64 -32.53 18.97 -6.06
C VAL A 64 -32.30 19.96 -7.21
N LEU A 65 -33.33 20.21 -8.04
CA LEU A 65 -33.23 21.14 -9.16
C LEU A 65 -33.17 22.61 -8.72
N ASP A 66 -33.79 22.96 -7.59
CA ASP A 66 -33.76 24.32 -7.03
C ASP A 66 -32.39 24.65 -6.38
N TYR A 67 -31.79 23.67 -5.69
CA TYR A 67 -30.46 23.83 -5.07
C TYR A 67 -29.33 24.00 -6.11
N LEU A 68 -29.37 23.25 -7.21
CA LEU A 68 -28.40 23.38 -8.30
C LEU A 68 -28.50 24.74 -9.02
N ARG A 69 -29.68 25.37 -9.01
CA ARG A 69 -29.92 26.67 -9.65
C ARG A 69 -29.45 27.85 -8.81
N THR A 70 -29.34 27.66 -7.49
CA THR A 70 -29.06 28.72 -6.49
C THR A 70 -27.63 28.68 -5.93
N SER A 71 -26.92 27.57 -6.04
CA SER A 71 -25.62 27.35 -5.36
C SER A 71 -24.39 27.84 -6.13
N GLY A 72 -24.44 29.05 -6.72
CA GLY A 72 -23.27 29.74 -7.26
C GLY A 72 -22.18 29.98 -6.20
N ILE A 73 -21.35 28.97 -5.92
CA ILE A 73 -20.38 28.98 -4.82
C ILE A 73 -18.95 29.01 -5.37
N GLU A 74 -18.38 30.21 -5.33
CA GLU A 74 -16.96 30.51 -5.35
C GLU A 74 -16.24 29.93 -4.12
N SER A 75 -15.02 29.46 -4.32
CA SER A 75 -14.15 28.84 -3.31
C SER A 75 -13.56 29.85 -2.32
N ARG A 76 -13.75 29.62 -1.01
CA ARG A 76 -12.82 30.07 0.05
C ARG A 76 -12.70 29.01 1.15
N GLN A 77 -11.45 28.69 1.50
CA GLN A 77 -11.06 27.75 2.56
C GLN A 77 -11.08 28.43 3.92
N ASP A 78 -11.72 27.81 4.92
CA ASP A 78 -11.55 28.15 6.33
C ASP A 78 -11.57 26.89 7.22
N HIS A 79 -10.93 26.99 8.39
CA HIS A 79 -10.64 25.92 9.36
C HIS A 79 -11.90 25.32 10.03
N VAL A 80 -12.01 23.99 10.02
CA VAL A 80 -13.11 23.23 10.65
C VAL A 80 -12.99 23.22 12.18
N LYS A 81 -14.06 23.63 12.89
CA LYS A 81 -14.17 23.59 14.36
C LYS A 81 -15.56 23.09 14.77
N CYS A 82 -15.58 21.90 15.39
CA CYS A 82 -16.69 21.26 16.14
C CYS A 82 -17.60 20.30 15.34
N ASP A 83 -18.13 19.26 16.02
CA ASP A 83 -18.98 18.15 15.52
C ASP A 83 -20.25 18.58 14.74
N ARG A 84 -20.57 19.88 14.70
CA ARG A 84 -21.65 20.44 13.88
C ARG A 84 -21.25 20.67 12.41
N ASP A 85 -19.97 20.52 12.09
CA ASP A 85 -19.42 20.59 10.74
C ASP A 85 -19.31 19.21 10.07
N LEU A 86 -19.75 18.13 10.72
CA LEU A 86 -19.83 16.83 10.07
C LEU A 86 -20.87 16.89 8.96
N PRO A 87 -20.55 16.46 7.72
CA PRO A 87 -21.50 16.44 6.64
C PRO A 87 -22.75 15.66 7.08
N SER A 88 -23.93 16.24 6.86
CA SER A 88 -25.22 15.57 7.05
C SER A 88 -25.19 14.20 6.37
N HIS A 89 -25.91 13.19 6.90
CA HIS A 89 -26.05 11.90 6.24
C HIS A 89 -26.41 12.05 4.74
N LYS A 90 -27.21 13.08 4.40
CA LYS A 90 -27.50 13.42 3.00
C LYS A 90 -26.26 13.90 2.24
N GLN A 91 -25.41 14.75 2.81
CA GLN A 91 -24.15 15.17 2.19
C GLN A 91 -23.15 14.02 2.04
N TYR A 92 -23.11 13.07 2.98
CA TYR A 92 -22.34 11.83 2.84
C TYR A 92 -22.87 10.97 1.69
N VAL A 93 -24.19 10.83 1.58
CA VAL A 93 -24.84 10.12 0.47
C VAL A 93 -24.59 10.84 -0.87
N TYR A 94 -24.66 12.17 -0.92
CA TYR A 94 -24.35 12.95 -2.11
C TYR A 94 -22.86 12.88 -2.48
N ALA A 95 -21.94 12.88 -1.51
CA ALA A 95 -20.51 12.66 -1.77
C ALA A 95 -20.26 11.23 -2.29
N LEU A 96 -20.93 10.22 -1.74
CA LEU A 96 -20.90 8.83 -2.22
C LEU A 96 -21.51 8.67 -3.63
N LEU A 97 -22.54 9.46 -3.97
CA LEU A 97 -23.15 9.49 -5.30
C LEU A 97 -22.34 10.32 -6.31
N ALA A 98 -21.60 11.33 -5.85
CA ALA A 98 -20.77 12.21 -6.66
C ALA A 98 -19.38 11.62 -6.99
N ILE A 99 -18.96 10.56 -6.29
CA ILE A 99 -17.91 9.68 -6.80
C ILE A 99 -18.45 9.11 -8.12
N LYS A 100 -18.00 9.66 -9.25
CA LYS A 100 -18.18 9.03 -10.57
C LYS A 100 -17.77 7.57 -10.41
N TYR A 101 -18.72 6.65 -10.43
CA TYR A 101 -18.47 5.22 -10.31
C TYR A 101 -17.76 4.73 -11.57
N VAL A 102 -16.45 4.99 -11.67
CA VAL A 102 -15.58 4.18 -12.52
C VAL A 102 -15.40 2.89 -11.74
N THR A 103 -16.12 1.85 -12.15
CA THR A 103 -16.00 0.53 -11.55
C THR A 103 -14.62 -0.04 -11.89
N ASP A 104 -13.88 -0.47 -10.85
CA ASP A 104 -12.58 -1.11 -11.04
C ASP A 104 -12.75 -2.35 -11.92
N PRO A 105 -12.04 -2.47 -13.06
CA PRO A 105 -12.10 -3.64 -13.90
C PRO A 105 -11.70 -4.90 -13.12
N HIS A 106 -12.41 -5.99 -13.32
CA HIS A 106 -12.07 -7.27 -12.70
C HIS A 106 -11.17 -8.14 -13.58
N ALA A 107 -11.02 -7.79 -14.86
CA ALA A 107 -10.23 -8.53 -15.83
C ALA A 107 -9.57 -7.60 -16.86
N TYR A 108 -8.46 -8.07 -17.44
CA TYR A 108 -7.72 -7.36 -18.50
C TYR A 108 -8.63 -6.90 -19.65
N LYS A 109 -9.52 -7.79 -20.13
CA LYS A 109 -10.45 -7.47 -21.23
C LYS A 109 -11.38 -6.30 -20.88
N GLN A 110 -11.80 -6.19 -19.62
CA GLN A 110 -12.64 -5.08 -19.16
C GLN A 110 -11.83 -3.79 -19.06
N ALA A 111 -10.59 -3.86 -18.57
CA ALA A 111 -9.71 -2.69 -18.45
C ALA A 111 -9.39 -2.07 -19.82
N ILE A 112 -9.10 -2.89 -20.83
CA ILE A 112 -8.81 -2.42 -22.19
C ILE A 112 -10.07 -1.95 -22.95
N ALA A 113 -11.24 -2.46 -22.59
CA ALA A 113 -12.51 -2.04 -23.19
C ALA A 113 -13.13 -0.81 -22.52
N SER A 114 -12.58 -0.33 -21.39
CA SER A 114 -13.13 0.82 -20.66
C SER A 114 -12.71 2.16 -21.30
N GLY A 115 -13.41 3.24 -20.95
CA GLY A 115 -13.05 4.58 -21.40
C GLY A 115 -11.68 5.05 -20.89
N GLU A 116 -11.17 4.41 -19.84
CA GLU A 116 -9.91 4.67 -19.17
C GLU A 116 -8.80 3.67 -19.58
N ALA A 117 -8.95 2.99 -20.71
CA ALA A 117 -8.01 1.98 -21.18
C ALA A 117 -6.56 2.48 -21.27
N ALA A 118 -6.36 3.75 -21.64
CA ALA A 118 -5.04 4.36 -21.70
C ALA A 118 -4.38 4.45 -20.31
N GLN A 119 -5.13 4.87 -19.29
CA GLN A 119 -4.62 4.97 -17.91
C GLN A 119 -4.32 3.59 -17.32
N TRP A 120 -5.16 2.59 -17.63
CA TRP A 120 -4.88 1.22 -17.24
C TRP A 120 -3.65 0.64 -17.94
N GLY A 121 -3.46 0.95 -19.24
CA GLY A 121 -2.28 0.60 -20.01
C GLY A 121 -1.00 1.11 -19.35
N THR A 122 -0.91 2.42 -19.09
CA THR A 122 0.24 3.03 -18.42
C THR A 122 0.52 2.41 -17.04
N ALA A 123 -0.52 2.09 -16.28
CA ALA A 123 -0.37 1.45 -14.97
C ALA A 123 0.16 0.01 -15.07
N MET A 124 -0.26 -0.75 -16.10
CA MET A 124 0.26 -2.09 -16.36
C MET A 124 1.68 -2.06 -16.89
N ASP A 125 2.00 -1.14 -17.80
CA ASP A 125 3.35 -0.95 -18.34
C ASP A 125 4.34 -0.64 -17.20
N SER A 126 3.95 0.24 -16.27
CA SER A 126 4.75 0.56 -15.09
C SER A 126 5.01 -0.66 -14.18
N GLU A 127 4.02 -1.55 -14.03
CA GLU A 127 4.17 -2.77 -13.24
C GLU A 127 5.07 -3.80 -13.95
N ILE A 128 4.96 -3.94 -15.28
CA ILE A 128 5.83 -4.83 -16.05
C ILE A 128 7.27 -4.31 -16.05
N GLN A 129 7.48 -3.02 -16.28
CA GLN A 129 8.78 -2.37 -16.19
C GLN A 129 9.42 -2.62 -14.81
N PHE A 130 8.65 -2.47 -13.72
CA PHE A 130 9.14 -2.79 -12.38
C PHE A 130 9.62 -4.23 -12.26
N HIS A 131 8.90 -5.18 -12.85
CA HIS A 131 9.28 -6.59 -12.80
C HIS A 131 10.51 -6.92 -13.65
N GLU A 132 10.66 -6.26 -14.81
CA GLU A 132 11.83 -6.36 -15.69
C GLU A 132 13.07 -5.78 -15.01
N ASP A 133 12.99 -4.57 -14.47
CA ASP A 133 14.08 -3.89 -13.73
C ASP A 133 14.52 -4.70 -12.50
N ASN A 134 13.56 -5.37 -11.85
CA ASN A 134 13.83 -6.21 -10.68
C ASN A 134 14.22 -7.65 -11.05
N GLU A 135 14.30 -8.01 -12.33
CA GLU A 135 14.59 -9.38 -12.81
C GLU A 135 13.73 -10.44 -12.12
N THR A 136 12.43 -10.14 -11.96
CA THR A 136 11.53 -10.95 -11.14
C THR A 136 11.39 -12.38 -11.69
N TRP A 137 11.51 -12.54 -13.00
CA TRP A 137 11.45 -13.81 -13.70
C TRP A 137 12.34 -13.84 -14.93
N VAL A 138 12.60 -15.05 -15.43
CA VAL A 138 13.27 -15.28 -16.71
C VAL A 138 12.34 -16.08 -17.61
N LEU A 139 12.33 -15.78 -18.91
CA LEU A 139 11.50 -16.48 -19.87
C LEU A 139 12.20 -17.75 -20.37
N VAL A 140 11.55 -18.90 -20.21
CA VAL A 140 12.09 -20.22 -20.58
C VAL A 140 11.08 -21.04 -21.39
N PRO A 141 11.53 -21.99 -22.23
CA PRO A 141 10.62 -22.91 -22.91
C PRO A 141 9.76 -23.67 -21.89
N ARG A 142 8.49 -23.91 -22.21
CA ARG A 142 7.56 -24.58 -21.29
C ARG A 142 8.09 -25.98 -20.90
N PRO A 143 8.36 -26.23 -19.60
CA PRO A 143 8.82 -27.53 -19.14
C PRO A 143 7.72 -28.59 -19.27
N LYS A 144 8.11 -29.82 -19.62
CA LYS A 144 7.20 -30.97 -19.66
C LYS A 144 6.99 -31.51 -18.24
N GLY A 145 5.72 -31.73 -17.86
CA GLY A 145 5.37 -32.37 -16.58
C GLY A 145 5.48 -31.48 -15.34
N ARG A 146 5.78 -30.18 -15.48
CA ARG A 146 5.78 -29.22 -14.36
C ARG A 146 4.49 -28.42 -14.30
N ASN A 147 4.13 -27.98 -13.09
CA ASN A 147 2.99 -27.12 -12.86
C ASN A 147 3.32 -25.69 -13.34
N VAL A 148 2.48 -25.11 -14.20
CA VAL A 148 2.61 -23.72 -14.63
C VAL A 148 1.42 -22.95 -14.07
N LEU A 149 1.70 -22.01 -13.18
CA LEU A 149 0.69 -21.23 -12.48
C LEU A 149 0.14 -20.13 -13.39
N LYS A 150 -1.16 -19.89 -13.27
CA LYS A 150 -1.82 -18.77 -13.94
C LYS A 150 -1.63 -17.49 -13.14
N ASN A 151 -1.69 -16.34 -13.81
CA ASN A 151 -1.71 -15.02 -13.19
C ASN A 151 -3.01 -14.27 -13.50
N ARG A 152 -3.18 -13.11 -12.87
CA ARG A 152 -4.25 -12.15 -13.16
C ARG A 152 -3.77 -10.74 -12.85
N TRP A 153 -4.37 -9.77 -13.53
CA TRP A 153 -4.28 -8.37 -13.16
C TRP A 153 -5.28 -8.04 -12.05
N VAL A 154 -4.87 -7.17 -11.13
CA VAL A 154 -5.72 -6.55 -10.11
C VAL A 154 -5.64 -5.04 -10.32
N TYR A 155 -6.79 -4.44 -10.59
CA TYR A 155 -6.94 -3.02 -10.87
C TYR A 155 -7.57 -2.33 -9.67
N VAL A 156 -7.04 -1.16 -9.31
CA VAL A 156 -7.55 -0.33 -8.22
C VAL A 156 -7.36 1.13 -8.60
N ILE A 157 -8.43 1.91 -8.57
CA ILE A 157 -8.35 3.36 -8.62
C ILE A 157 -8.03 3.88 -7.21
N LYS A 158 -7.01 4.72 -7.12
CA LYS A 158 -6.70 5.47 -5.90
C LYS A 158 -7.32 6.85 -6.02
N TYR A 159 -7.99 7.27 -4.96
CA TYR A 159 -8.62 8.57 -4.84
C TYR A 159 -7.88 9.42 -3.80
N LYS A 160 -7.87 10.73 -4.01
CA LYS A 160 -7.40 11.71 -3.03
C LYS A 160 -8.48 11.93 -1.97
N SER A 161 -8.11 12.65 -0.90
CA SER A 161 -9.04 13.02 0.17
C SER A 161 -10.21 13.88 -0.30
N ASP A 162 -10.05 14.59 -1.41
CA ASP A 162 -11.09 15.41 -2.05
C ASP A 162 -12.04 14.59 -2.97
N GLY A 163 -11.84 13.28 -3.08
CA GLY A 163 -12.63 12.39 -3.92
C GLY A 163 -12.22 12.38 -5.40
N SER A 164 -11.25 13.18 -5.82
CA SER A 164 -10.70 13.14 -7.18
C SER A 164 -9.79 11.91 -7.37
N VAL A 165 -9.65 11.45 -8.62
CA VAL A 165 -8.76 10.34 -8.95
C VAL A 165 -7.31 10.78 -8.75
N ASP A 166 -6.61 10.08 -7.85
CA ASP A 166 -5.16 10.24 -7.63
C ASP A 166 -4.37 9.53 -8.72
N ARG A 167 -4.59 8.22 -8.87
CA ARG A 167 -3.90 7.38 -9.85
C ARG A 167 -4.61 6.06 -10.08
N PHE A 168 -4.35 5.49 -11.26
CA PHE A 168 -4.71 4.14 -11.61
C PHE A 168 -3.59 3.19 -11.17
N LYS A 169 -3.95 2.08 -10.53
CA LYS A 169 -2.98 1.08 -10.07
C LYS A 169 -3.34 -0.28 -10.64
N ALA A 170 -2.42 -0.86 -11.40
CA ALA A 170 -2.47 -2.25 -11.80
C ALA A 170 -1.43 -3.04 -11.01
N ARG A 171 -1.74 -4.28 -10.66
CA ARG A 171 -0.79 -5.23 -10.07
C ARG A 171 -0.90 -6.58 -10.73
N LEU A 172 0.25 -7.20 -10.98
CA LEU A 172 0.30 -8.57 -11.43
C LEU A 172 0.26 -9.49 -10.21
N VAL A 173 -0.71 -10.40 -10.18
CA VAL A 173 -0.91 -11.33 -9.05
C VAL A 173 -0.98 -12.76 -9.57
N ILE A 174 -0.14 -13.62 -9.02
CA ILE A 174 -0.19 -15.05 -9.33
C ILE A 174 -1.36 -15.70 -8.62
N LYS A 175 -1.96 -16.72 -9.24
CA LYS A 175 -3.03 -17.51 -8.65
C LYS A 175 -2.44 -18.56 -7.70
N GLY A 176 -1.87 -18.11 -6.59
CA GLY A 176 -1.18 -19.02 -5.66
C GLY A 176 -2.08 -20.04 -4.95
N PHE A 177 -3.40 -19.88 -5.01
CA PHE A 177 -4.32 -20.96 -4.60
C PHE A 177 -4.19 -22.23 -5.46
N LEU A 178 -3.60 -22.14 -6.66
CA LEU A 178 -3.27 -23.28 -7.52
C LEU A 178 -1.94 -23.94 -7.16
N GLN A 179 -1.19 -23.41 -6.18
CA GLN A 179 0.06 -24.01 -5.72
C GLN A 179 -0.19 -25.31 -4.95
N LYS A 180 0.68 -26.29 -5.18
CA LYS A 180 0.66 -27.60 -4.54
C LYS A 180 1.76 -27.72 -3.49
N TYR A 181 1.39 -28.13 -2.27
CA TYR A 181 2.33 -28.43 -1.20
C TYR A 181 3.29 -29.56 -1.62
N GLY A 182 4.57 -29.41 -1.26
CA GLY A 182 5.64 -30.35 -1.61
C GLY A 182 6.13 -30.26 -3.06
N ILE A 183 5.52 -29.40 -3.88
CA ILE A 183 5.94 -29.14 -5.28
C ILE A 183 6.31 -27.66 -5.42
N ASP A 184 5.36 -26.76 -5.15
CA ASP A 184 5.51 -25.32 -5.37
C ASP A 184 5.90 -24.55 -4.09
N TYR A 185 5.78 -25.20 -2.92
CA TYR A 185 6.19 -24.69 -1.62
C TYR A 185 6.28 -25.82 -0.58
N THR A 186 7.13 -25.62 0.43
CA THR A 186 7.21 -26.49 1.62
C THR A 186 6.81 -25.73 2.89
N GLU A 187 7.21 -24.47 3.02
CA GLU A 187 6.91 -23.63 4.18
C GLU A 187 6.27 -22.30 3.76
N ILE A 188 5.21 -21.89 4.47
CA ILE A 188 4.46 -20.67 4.15
C ILE A 188 4.35 -19.70 5.33
N VAL A 189 4.75 -20.13 6.53
CA VAL A 189 4.54 -19.36 7.74
C VAL A 189 5.60 -18.27 7.85
N ALA A 190 5.13 -17.04 8.05
CA ALA A 190 5.95 -15.90 8.41
C ALA A 190 5.63 -15.52 9.87
N PRO A 191 6.64 -15.11 10.66
CA PRO A 191 6.39 -14.60 12.00
C PRO A 191 5.65 -13.27 11.94
N VAL A 192 4.86 -13.00 12.97
CA VAL A 192 4.15 -11.73 13.18
C VAL A 192 4.62 -11.15 14.50
N VAL A 193 4.77 -9.82 14.53
CA VAL A 193 5.14 -9.12 15.75
C VAL A 193 4.12 -9.36 16.85
N ARG A 194 4.60 -9.68 18.05
CA ARG A 194 3.71 -9.84 19.20
C ARG A 194 3.29 -8.47 19.73
N MET A 195 2.00 -8.32 19.99
CA MET A 195 1.43 -7.05 20.45
C MET A 195 1.98 -6.64 21.82
N GLU A 196 2.36 -7.59 22.67
CA GLU A 196 2.98 -7.33 23.97
C GLU A 196 4.33 -6.62 23.81
N ILE A 197 5.14 -7.04 22.83
CA ILE A 197 6.44 -6.44 22.55
C ILE A 197 6.27 -5.05 21.93
N LEU A 198 5.35 -4.91 20.97
CA LEU A 198 5.07 -3.60 20.38
C LEU A 198 4.62 -2.58 21.44
N ARG A 199 3.70 -2.96 22.33
CA ARG A 199 3.24 -2.10 23.44
C ARG A 199 4.36 -1.77 24.41
N LEU A 200 5.22 -2.74 24.73
CA LEU A 200 6.38 -2.52 25.60
C LEU A 200 7.36 -1.51 24.98
N LEU A 201 7.69 -1.66 23.69
CA LEU A 201 8.58 -0.75 22.98
C LEU A 201 8.02 0.68 22.95
N LEU A 202 6.72 0.83 22.70
CA LEU A 202 6.06 2.14 22.73
C LEU A 202 6.02 2.75 24.14
N ALA A 203 5.78 1.94 25.17
CA ALA A 203 5.80 2.39 26.56
C ALA A 203 7.21 2.84 26.99
N LEU A 204 8.25 2.10 26.60
CA LEU A 204 9.64 2.48 26.82
C LEU A 204 9.99 3.76 26.08
N ALA A 205 9.58 3.89 24.81
CA ALA A 205 9.81 5.11 24.05
C ALA A 205 9.16 6.33 24.72
N ALA A 206 7.92 6.20 25.21
CA ALA A 206 7.25 7.27 25.94
C ALA A 206 7.91 7.60 27.29
N ALA A 207 8.37 6.58 28.03
CA ALA A 207 9.01 6.77 29.33
C ALA A 207 10.43 7.35 29.23
N MET A 208 11.15 7.05 28.14
CA MET A 208 12.53 7.47 27.91
C MET A 208 12.66 8.63 26.92
N ASP A 209 11.54 9.21 26.48
CA ASP A 209 11.48 10.28 25.47
C ASP A 209 12.23 9.92 24.18
N TRP A 210 12.04 8.68 23.69
CA TRP A 210 12.60 8.22 22.43
C TRP A 210 11.69 8.59 21.25
N GLU A 211 12.31 8.97 20.13
CA GLU A 211 11.62 9.17 18.87
C GLU A 211 11.23 7.82 18.25
N VAL A 212 10.01 7.73 17.71
CA VAL A 212 9.50 6.54 17.01
C VAL A 212 9.25 6.91 15.55
N GLU A 213 9.91 6.21 14.65
CA GLU A 213 9.72 6.35 13.21
C GLU A 213 8.97 5.15 12.64
N GLN A 214 8.06 5.40 11.71
CA GLN A 214 7.34 4.38 10.96
C GLN A 214 7.78 4.43 9.49
N MET A 215 8.15 3.28 8.94
CA MET A 215 8.51 3.12 7.54
C MET A 215 7.64 2.05 6.88
N ASP A 216 7.00 2.39 5.77
CA ASP A 216 6.32 1.43 4.89
C ASP A 216 7.23 1.08 3.70
N VAL A 217 7.58 -0.19 3.57
CA VAL A 217 8.46 -0.66 2.49
C VAL A 217 7.64 -0.92 1.23
N LYS A 218 7.81 -0.04 0.24
CA LYS A 218 7.21 -0.21 -1.09
C LYS A 218 7.63 -1.55 -1.71
N SER A 219 6.62 -2.32 -2.15
CA SER A 219 6.80 -3.59 -2.87
C SER A 219 7.62 -4.64 -2.11
N ALA A 220 7.57 -4.64 -0.78
CA ALA A 220 8.25 -5.59 0.10
C ALA A 220 8.23 -7.05 -0.41
N PHE A 221 7.04 -7.58 -0.73
CA PHE A 221 6.88 -8.97 -1.19
C PHE A 221 7.54 -9.31 -2.53
N LEU A 222 7.96 -8.31 -3.32
CA LEU A 222 8.56 -8.50 -4.65
C LEU A 222 10.09 -8.50 -4.62
N LYS A 223 10.70 -8.16 -3.47
CA LYS A 223 12.15 -8.02 -3.36
C LYS A 223 12.86 -9.31 -2.98
N GLY A 224 12.18 -10.22 -2.30
CA GLY A 224 12.80 -11.44 -1.81
C GLY A 224 12.96 -12.51 -2.88
N TYR A 225 14.10 -13.19 -2.87
CA TYR A 225 14.37 -14.32 -3.73
C TYR A 225 13.57 -15.54 -3.30
N ILE A 226 13.12 -16.34 -4.26
CA ILE A 226 12.50 -17.64 -3.99
C ILE A 226 13.51 -18.73 -4.27
N GLU A 227 13.53 -19.74 -3.40
CA GLU A 227 14.34 -20.95 -3.59
C GLU A 227 13.61 -21.98 -4.45
N GLU A 228 12.26 -21.98 -4.39
CA GLU A 228 11.46 -22.93 -5.15
C GLU A 228 11.41 -22.59 -6.65
N GLU A 229 11.44 -23.63 -7.47
CA GLU A 229 11.32 -23.51 -8.92
C GLU A 229 9.85 -23.37 -9.33
N ILE A 230 9.37 -22.13 -9.41
CA ILE A 230 7.98 -21.81 -9.73
C ILE A 230 7.85 -21.27 -11.15
N TYR A 231 6.94 -21.87 -11.92
CA TYR A 231 6.61 -21.44 -13.27
C TYR A 231 5.28 -20.69 -13.31
N MET A 232 5.21 -19.63 -14.09
CA MET A 232 4.04 -18.80 -14.31
C MET A 232 3.81 -18.59 -15.80
N GLU A 233 2.55 -18.59 -16.25
CA GLU A 233 2.20 -18.12 -17.59
C GLU A 233 2.67 -16.66 -17.78
N GLN A 234 2.96 -16.26 -19.02
CA GLN A 234 3.25 -14.86 -19.31
C GLN A 234 2.05 -13.96 -18.94
N PRO A 235 2.26 -12.71 -18.51
CA PRO A 235 1.17 -11.81 -18.18
C PRO A 235 0.28 -11.54 -19.40
N VAL A 236 -1.03 -11.57 -19.21
CA VAL A 236 -1.98 -11.27 -20.29
C VAL A 236 -1.75 -9.83 -20.78
N GLY A 237 -1.59 -9.64 -22.09
CA GLY A 237 -1.27 -8.35 -22.71
C GLY A 237 0.23 -8.12 -22.95
N TYR A 238 1.10 -8.93 -22.33
CA TYR A 238 2.56 -8.77 -22.37
C TYR A 238 3.28 -10.06 -22.78
N VAL A 239 2.65 -10.84 -23.67
CA VAL A 239 3.27 -12.05 -24.23
C VAL A 239 4.35 -11.64 -25.24
N GLN A 240 5.57 -12.15 -25.09
CA GLN A 240 6.67 -11.84 -25.99
C GLN A 240 6.45 -12.51 -27.36
N ARG A 241 6.45 -11.69 -28.42
CA ARG A 241 6.29 -12.16 -29.81
C ARG A 241 7.40 -13.16 -30.17
N GLY A 242 7.03 -14.28 -30.80
CA GLY A 242 7.92 -15.38 -31.17
C GLY A 242 8.30 -16.31 -30.00
N LYS A 243 7.75 -16.07 -28.80
CA LYS A 243 7.94 -16.91 -27.61
C LYS A 243 6.60 -17.16 -26.90
N GLU A 244 5.53 -17.31 -27.65
CA GLU A 244 4.17 -17.49 -27.15
C GLU A 244 4.06 -18.74 -26.27
N ASP A 245 4.81 -19.80 -26.57
CA ASP A 245 4.85 -21.05 -25.80
C ASP A 245 5.76 -21.00 -24.56
N HIS A 246 6.51 -19.91 -24.36
CA HIS A 246 7.40 -19.79 -23.20
C HIS A 246 6.63 -19.42 -21.93
N VAL A 247 7.25 -19.70 -20.78
CA VAL A 247 6.73 -19.42 -19.45
C VAL A 247 7.77 -18.67 -18.62
N CYS A 248 7.30 -17.90 -17.65
CA CYS A 248 8.14 -17.19 -16.71
C CYS A 248 8.58 -18.15 -15.59
N VAL A 249 9.88 -18.40 -15.44
CA VAL A 249 10.42 -19.00 -14.22
C VAL A 249 10.71 -17.89 -13.22
N LEU A 250 10.06 -17.92 -12.06
CA LEU A 250 10.21 -16.89 -11.05
C LEU A 250 11.59 -16.99 -10.37
N ARG A 251 12.25 -15.84 -10.21
CA ARG A 251 13.49 -15.69 -9.42
C ARG A 251 13.22 -15.01 -8.09
N LYS A 252 12.23 -14.11 -8.08
CA LYS A 252 11.77 -13.39 -6.89
C LYS A 252 10.30 -13.68 -6.62
N SER A 253 9.92 -13.42 -5.37
CA SER A 253 8.56 -13.60 -4.91
C SER A 253 7.61 -12.65 -5.64
N LEU A 254 6.37 -13.08 -5.83
CA LEU A 254 5.33 -12.34 -6.52
C LEU A 254 4.06 -12.30 -5.65
N TYR A 255 3.24 -11.26 -5.84
CA TYR A 255 1.96 -11.18 -5.13
C TYR A 255 1.11 -12.42 -5.37
N GLY A 256 0.52 -12.94 -4.29
CA GLY A 256 -0.38 -14.09 -4.35
C GLY A 256 0.30 -15.43 -4.15
N LEU A 257 1.64 -15.52 -4.16
CA LEU A 257 2.35 -16.72 -3.69
C LEU A 257 2.06 -16.96 -2.21
N LYS A 258 1.85 -18.23 -1.84
CA LYS A 258 1.57 -18.61 -0.45
C LYS A 258 2.75 -18.31 0.48
N GLN A 259 3.98 -18.46 0.00
CA GLN A 259 5.20 -18.21 0.76
C GLN A 259 5.70 -16.75 0.71
N ALA A 260 5.06 -15.85 -0.06
CA ALA A 260 5.53 -14.47 -0.23
C ALA A 260 5.80 -13.72 1.09
N PRO A 261 4.93 -13.82 2.13
CA PRO A 261 5.20 -13.17 3.41
C PRO A 261 6.45 -13.70 4.11
N ARG A 262 6.71 -15.01 4.01
CA ARG A 262 7.87 -15.67 4.58
C ARG A 262 9.14 -15.22 3.87
N VAL A 263 9.13 -15.24 2.54
CA VAL A 263 10.25 -14.80 1.71
C VAL A 263 10.65 -13.36 2.04
N TRP A 264 9.66 -12.47 2.20
CA TRP A 264 9.91 -11.11 2.65
C TRP A 264 10.54 -11.06 4.05
N TYR A 265 10.02 -11.83 5.01
CA TYR A 265 10.57 -11.85 6.36
C TYR A 265 12.05 -12.22 6.38
N TYR A 266 12.46 -13.28 5.66
CA TYR A 266 13.86 -13.70 5.62
C TYR A 266 14.74 -12.67 4.90
N SER A 267 14.25 -12.07 3.81
CA SER A 267 14.95 -10.98 3.12
C SER A 267 15.21 -9.80 4.07
N PHE A 268 14.19 -9.43 4.86
CA PHE A 268 14.33 -8.36 5.86
C PHE A 268 15.27 -8.77 7.00
N TYR A 269 15.18 -10.01 7.47
CA TYR A 269 16.03 -10.57 8.53
C TYR A 269 17.52 -10.48 8.14
N GLU A 270 17.88 -10.89 6.92
CA GLU A 270 19.25 -10.82 6.42
C GLU A 270 19.78 -9.39 6.38
N VAL A 271 18.96 -8.43 5.92
CA VAL A 271 19.32 -7.00 5.91
C VAL A 271 19.56 -6.48 7.33
N MET A 272 18.69 -6.83 8.28
CA MET A 272 18.87 -6.42 9.68
C MET A 272 20.16 -6.98 10.28
N LEU A 273 20.49 -8.25 9.99
CA LEU A 273 21.73 -8.86 10.44
C LEU A 273 22.97 -8.18 9.83
N ALA A 274 22.95 -7.89 8.53
CA ALA A 274 24.02 -7.16 7.85
C ALA A 274 24.25 -5.78 8.49
N GLU A 275 23.17 -5.12 8.89
CA GLU A 275 23.18 -3.86 9.64
C GLU A 275 23.53 -4.01 11.13
N ARG A 276 24.01 -5.18 11.56
CA ARG A 276 24.41 -5.50 12.95
C ARG A 276 23.29 -5.39 13.98
N PHE A 277 22.04 -5.55 13.55
CA PHE A 277 20.94 -5.76 14.49
C PHE A 277 20.94 -7.22 14.97
N THR A 278 20.55 -7.42 16.21
CA THR A 278 20.35 -8.73 16.82
C THR A 278 18.85 -8.97 17.00
N ARG A 279 18.36 -10.11 16.52
CA ARG A 279 16.95 -10.51 16.70
C ARG A 279 16.67 -10.82 18.17
N LEU A 280 15.51 -10.39 18.67
CA LEU A 280 15.08 -10.71 20.03
C LEU A 280 14.82 -12.22 20.18
N VAL A 281 15.20 -12.78 21.33
CA VAL A 281 14.99 -14.21 21.63
C VAL A 281 13.49 -14.55 21.71
N LYS A 282 12.70 -13.64 22.30
CA LYS A 282 11.27 -13.87 22.54
C LYS A 282 10.38 -13.42 21.38
N ASP A 283 10.92 -12.75 20.36
CA ASP A 283 10.13 -12.25 19.23
C ASP A 283 10.93 -12.33 17.93
N HIS A 284 10.37 -13.00 16.92
CA HIS A 284 11.06 -13.20 15.65
C HIS A 284 11.08 -11.93 14.77
N CYS A 285 10.21 -10.95 15.04
CA CYS A 285 10.10 -9.71 14.29
C CYS A 285 10.76 -8.52 15.00
N GLY A 286 11.10 -8.65 16.28
CA GLY A 286 11.81 -7.63 17.04
C GLY A 286 13.33 -7.72 16.86
N PHE A 287 13.98 -6.59 16.63
CA PHE A 287 15.42 -6.46 16.46
C PHE A 287 15.95 -5.32 17.33
N ILE A 288 17.15 -5.49 17.90
CA ILE A 288 17.84 -4.48 18.70
C ILE A 288 19.27 -4.31 18.19
N LYS A 289 19.73 -3.07 18.10
CA LYS A 289 21.12 -2.73 17.81
C LYS A 289 21.61 -1.85 18.95
N THR A 290 22.50 -2.38 19.77
CA THR A 290 23.24 -1.59 20.76
C THR A 290 24.35 -0.85 20.05
N ARG A 291 24.54 0.43 20.39
CA ARG A 291 25.68 1.21 19.93
C ARG A 291 27.00 0.63 20.41
#